data_AF-A0A7W9SM33-F1
#
_entry.id   AF-A0A7W9SM33-F1
#
_cell.length_a   1.000
_cell.length_b   1.000
_cell.length_c   1.000
_cell.angle_alpha   90.00
_cell.angle_beta   90.00
_cell.angle_gamma   90.00
#
_symmetry.space_group_name_H-M   'P 1'
#
loop_
_entity.id
_entity.type
_entity.pdbx_description
1 polymer ?
#
loop_
_entity_poly.entity_id
_entity_poly.type
_entity_poly.pdbx_seq_one_letter_code
_entity_poly.pdbx_strand_id
1 'polypeptide(L)'
;MIRFTTRAALSGVALALMVSGAQARPPFAEKEGKKCNYCHAPAPPKLGYRALYYKMHNLTFEGFDDAAEAKKAGVEVGPDPEPKPKSWTAPKAAEGEKPASKAPEAPKGPSVADLKKKSDAASAALAKKPKDAKLKAAAAQAMAEYGHGQMLDQTVPPRQRYPQALATLRKAKALDPKNKVALDDIKAIEDAYTSMGMPIPK
;
A
#
# COMPACT_ATOMS: atom_id res chain seq x y z
N MET A 1 -29.16 -63.00 -46.45
CA MET A 1 -29.66 -62.87 -45.06
C MET A 1 -28.48 -62.49 -44.16
N ILE A 2 -28.38 -61.23 -43.74
CA ILE A 2 -27.43 -60.81 -42.71
C ILE A 2 -28.16 -59.79 -41.82
N ARG A 3 -28.44 -60.19 -40.58
CA ARG A 3 -29.09 -59.38 -39.55
C ARG A 3 -28.00 -58.57 -38.83
N PHE A 4 -28.05 -57.25 -38.93
CA PHE A 4 -27.25 -56.38 -38.06
C PHE A 4 -27.97 -56.25 -36.71
N THR A 5 -27.40 -56.86 -35.68
CA THR A 5 -27.83 -56.73 -34.29
C THR A 5 -27.10 -55.56 -33.63
N THR A 6 -27.86 -54.54 -33.26
CA THR A 6 -27.46 -53.45 -32.36
C THR A 6 -27.45 -53.92 -30.90
N ARG A 7 -26.28 -53.88 -30.25
CA ARG A 7 -26.10 -53.81 -28.78
C ARG A 7 -24.81 -53.00 -28.54
N ALA A 8 -24.91 -51.81 -27.96
CA ALA A 8 -24.70 -51.54 -26.52
C ALA A 8 -23.24 -51.82 -26.10
N ALA A 9 -22.51 -50.99 -25.36
CA ALA A 9 -22.78 -49.75 -24.67
C ALA A 9 -21.43 -49.11 -24.28
N LEU A 10 -21.51 -47.82 -23.96
CA LEU A 10 -20.66 -47.05 -23.04
C LEU A 10 -19.53 -47.81 -22.30
N SER A 11 -18.30 -47.35 -22.43
CA SER A 11 -17.36 -47.19 -21.30
C SER A 11 -16.11 -46.44 -21.75
N GLY A 12 -15.76 -45.34 -21.08
CA GLY A 12 -14.46 -44.71 -21.26
C GLY A 12 -14.34 -43.21 -21.06
N VAL A 13 -15.25 -42.53 -20.37
CA VAL A 13 -15.02 -41.14 -19.92
C VAL A 13 -15.43 -41.02 -18.45
N ALA A 14 -14.49 -41.31 -17.55
CA ALA A 14 -14.65 -41.03 -16.13
C ALA A 14 -13.28 -40.81 -15.46
N LEU A 15 -12.55 -39.78 -15.89
CA LEU A 15 -11.37 -39.31 -15.14
C LEU A 15 -11.19 -37.79 -15.28
N ALA A 16 -12.20 -37.03 -14.85
CA ALA A 16 -12.15 -35.57 -14.93
C ALA A 16 -12.93 -34.83 -13.82
N LEU A 17 -12.96 -35.33 -12.57
CA LEU A 17 -13.65 -34.61 -11.47
C LEU A 17 -12.97 -34.76 -10.09
N MET A 18 -11.64 -34.65 -10.02
CA MET A 18 -10.93 -34.47 -8.75
C MET A 18 -10.08 -33.20 -8.80
N VAL A 19 -10.69 -32.07 -9.18
CA VAL A 19 -10.12 -30.75 -8.87
C VAL A 19 -10.46 -30.45 -7.43
N SER A 20 -9.53 -30.78 -6.52
CA SER A 20 -9.57 -30.29 -5.15
C SER A 20 -9.50 -28.76 -5.20
N GLY A 21 -10.65 -28.10 -5.00
CA GLY A 21 -10.68 -26.66 -4.80
C GLY A 21 -9.82 -26.33 -3.58
N ALA A 22 -8.82 -25.46 -3.75
CA ALA A 22 -7.97 -24.99 -2.67
C ALA A 22 -8.85 -24.33 -1.59
N GLN A 23 -9.17 -25.08 -0.53
CA GLN A 23 -9.92 -24.57 0.61
C GLN A 23 -8.97 -23.90 1.60
N ALA A 24 -8.33 -22.82 1.19
CA ALA A 24 -7.68 -21.92 2.13
C ALA A 24 -8.76 -21.10 2.85
N ARG A 25 -9.55 -21.77 3.69
CA ARG A 25 -10.55 -21.10 4.54
C ARG A 25 -9.83 -20.54 5.77
N PRO A 26 -9.89 -19.23 6.00
CA PRO A 26 -9.38 -18.69 7.25
C PRO A 26 -10.25 -19.21 8.40
N PRO A 27 -9.69 -19.45 9.61
CA PRO A 27 -10.42 -20.03 10.74
C PRO A 27 -11.71 -19.29 11.15
N PHE A 28 -11.85 -18.01 10.81
CA PHE A 28 -13.09 -17.26 11.06
C PHE A 28 -14.25 -17.68 10.15
N ALA A 29 -13.98 -18.14 8.92
CA ALA A 29 -15.01 -18.55 7.97
C ALA A 29 -15.75 -19.81 8.44
N GLU A 30 -15.05 -20.71 9.13
CA GLU A 30 -15.63 -21.90 9.75
C GLU A 30 -16.49 -21.56 10.96
N LYS A 31 -16.03 -20.65 11.82
CA LYS A 31 -16.77 -20.19 13.02
C LYS A 31 -18.04 -19.41 12.67
N GLU A 32 -17.99 -18.59 11.62
CA GLU A 32 -19.14 -17.75 11.22
C GLU A 32 -20.06 -18.43 10.19
N GLY A 33 -19.74 -19.64 9.73
CA GLY A 33 -20.52 -20.36 8.72
C GLY A 33 -20.56 -19.67 7.35
N LYS A 34 -19.64 -18.75 7.08
CA LYS A 34 -19.65 -17.93 5.86
C LYS A 34 -18.90 -18.62 4.73
N LYS A 35 -19.53 -18.74 3.56
CA LYS A 35 -18.92 -19.32 2.36
C LYS A 35 -17.76 -18.43 1.87
N CYS A 36 -16.71 -19.00 1.26
CA CYS A 36 -15.56 -18.25 0.72
C CYS A 36 -15.96 -17.10 -0.23
N ASN A 37 -17.07 -17.28 -0.95
CA ASN A 37 -17.64 -16.25 -1.83
C ASN A 37 -18.09 -14.99 -1.08
N TYR A 38 -18.22 -15.03 0.24
CA TYR A 38 -18.51 -13.85 1.06
C TYR A 38 -17.43 -12.78 0.92
N CYS A 39 -16.15 -13.17 0.84
CA CYS A 39 -15.03 -12.23 0.68
C CYS A 39 -14.60 -12.03 -0.79
N HIS A 40 -15.03 -12.91 -1.70
CA HIS A 40 -14.67 -12.90 -3.12
C HIS A 40 -15.84 -12.58 -4.07
N ALA A 41 -16.98 -12.11 -3.54
CA ALA A 41 -18.08 -11.62 -4.37
C ALA A 41 -17.67 -10.36 -5.16
N PRO A 42 -18.30 -10.08 -6.32
CA PRO A 42 -18.03 -8.87 -7.11
C PRO A 42 -18.23 -7.55 -6.33
N ALA A 43 -19.05 -7.60 -5.28
CA ALA A 43 -19.18 -6.56 -4.27
C ALA A 43 -18.98 -7.20 -2.89
N PRO A 44 -17.74 -7.27 -2.38
CA PRO A 44 -17.51 -7.79 -1.04
C PRO A 44 -18.25 -6.91 -0.02
N PRO A 45 -18.68 -7.48 1.11
CA PRO A 45 -19.33 -6.73 2.18
C PRO A 45 -18.39 -5.58 2.59
N LYS A 46 -18.99 -4.40 2.80
CA LYS A 46 -18.25 -3.22 3.26
C LYS A 46 -17.50 -3.60 4.54
N LEU A 47 -16.19 -3.33 4.55
CA LEU A 47 -15.36 -3.51 5.74
C LEU A 47 -15.94 -2.69 6.89
N GLY A 48 -16.08 -3.29 8.07
CA GLY A 48 -16.42 -2.57 9.29
C GLY A 48 -15.32 -1.59 9.70
N TYR A 49 -15.62 -0.68 10.63
CA TYR A 49 -14.70 0.38 11.08
C TYR A 49 -13.36 -0.16 11.60
N ARG A 50 -13.35 -1.29 12.31
CA ARG A 50 -12.12 -2.01 12.72
C ARG A 50 -11.25 -2.42 11.52
N ALA A 51 -11.85 -3.01 10.49
CA ALA A 51 -11.12 -3.46 9.30
C ALA A 51 -10.67 -2.29 8.42
N LEU A 52 -11.43 -1.19 8.39
CA LEU A 52 -11.02 0.06 7.76
C LEU A 52 -9.83 0.66 8.49
N TYR A 53 -9.85 0.72 9.82
CA TYR A 53 -8.70 1.16 10.62
C TYR A 53 -7.47 0.31 10.34
N TYR A 54 -7.60 -1.02 10.44
CA TYR A 54 -6.50 -1.95 10.16
C TYR A 54 -5.89 -1.73 8.76
N LYS A 55 -6.73 -1.52 7.74
CA LYS A 55 -6.27 -1.22 6.38
C LYS A 55 -5.57 0.13 6.27
N MET A 56 -6.06 1.15 6.97
CA MET A 56 -5.49 2.50 6.94
C MET A 56 -4.23 2.65 7.79
N HIS A 57 -4.03 1.77 8.78
CA HIS A 57 -2.95 1.81 9.75
C HIS A 57 -1.97 0.65 9.52
N ASN A 58 -1.46 0.46 8.30
CA ASN A 58 -0.40 -0.52 7.98
C ASN A 58 -0.63 -1.95 8.52
N LEU A 59 -1.88 -2.42 8.53
CA LEU A 59 -2.21 -3.74 9.08
C LEU A 59 -1.84 -3.86 10.57
N THR A 60 -2.01 -2.78 11.33
CA THR A 60 -1.92 -2.76 12.80
C THR A 60 -3.15 -2.11 13.42
N PHE A 61 -3.45 -2.50 14.66
CA PHE A 61 -4.44 -1.87 15.54
C PHE A 61 -3.79 -0.93 16.56
N GLU A 62 -2.52 -0.57 16.37
CA GLU A 62 -1.81 0.33 17.26
C GLU A 62 -2.48 1.71 17.28
N GLY A 63 -2.94 2.13 18.46
CA GLY A 63 -3.69 3.38 18.66
C GLY A 63 -5.19 3.29 18.33
N PHE A 64 -5.72 2.07 18.12
CA PHE A 64 -7.14 1.88 17.82
C PHE A 64 -8.00 2.15 19.06
N ASP A 65 -8.84 3.19 18.98
CA ASP A 65 -9.88 3.48 19.95
C ASP A 65 -11.24 3.11 19.37
N ASP A 66 -11.83 2.07 19.95
CA ASP A 66 -13.06 1.46 19.46
C ASP A 66 -14.26 2.42 19.53
N ALA A 67 -14.33 3.27 20.56
CA ALA A 67 -15.39 4.26 20.73
C ALA A 67 -15.22 5.43 19.76
N ALA A 68 -13.99 5.90 19.56
CA ALA A 68 -13.70 6.98 18.62
C ALA A 68 -13.94 6.56 17.16
N GLU A 69 -13.48 5.37 16.77
CA GLU A 69 -13.60 4.86 15.41
C GLU A 69 -15.03 4.44 15.06
N ALA A 70 -15.79 3.86 16.02
CA ALA A 70 -17.21 3.59 15.84
C ALA A 70 -18.02 4.89 15.66
N LYS A 71 -17.76 5.91 16.49
CA LYS A 71 -18.39 7.24 16.37
C LYS A 71 -18.09 7.90 15.02
N LYS A 72 -16.85 7.80 14.55
CA LYS A 72 -16.43 8.31 13.23
C LYS A 72 -17.12 7.59 12.08
N ALA A 73 -17.38 6.29 12.24
CA ALA A 73 -18.12 5.48 11.27
C ALA A 73 -19.65 5.61 11.40
N GLY A 74 -20.15 6.36 12.38
CA GLY A 74 -21.59 6.57 12.61
C GLY A 74 -22.32 5.29 13.03
N VAL A 75 -21.60 4.35 13.64
CA VAL A 75 -22.14 3.07 14.12
C VAL A 75 -21.90 2.93 15.62
N GLU A 76 -22.77 2.19 16.30
CA GLU A 76 -22.53 1.82 17.69
C GLU A 76 -21.35 0.85 17.79
N VAL A 77 -20.65 0.89 18.92
CA VAL A 77 -19.56 -0.05 19.22
C VAL A 77 -20.16 -1.46 19.25
N GLY A 78 -19.76 -2.29 18.29
CA GLY A 78 -20.22 -3.68 18.21
C GLY A 78 -19.81 -4.49 19.45
N PRO A 79 -20.54 -5.57 19.78
CA PRO A 79 -20.23 -6.39 20.95
C PRO A 79 -18.80 -6.95 20.86
N ASP A 80 -18.05 -6.78 21.94
CA ASP A 80 -16.71 -7.37 22.05
C ASP A 80 -16.82 -8.90 22.08
N PRO A 81 -16.02 -9.62 21.29
CA PRO A 81 -15.98 -11.07 21.42
C PRO A 81 -15.34 -11.44 22.76
N GLU A 82 -16.12 -12.02 23.66
CA GLU A 82 -15.62 -12.70 24.85
C GLU A 82 -15.30 -14.17 24.52
N PRO A 83 -14.15 -14.71 24.97
CA PRO A 83 -13.10 -14.04 25.73
C PRO A 83 -12.20 -13.18 24.85
N LYS A 84 -11.80 -12.01 25.37
CA LYS A 84 -10.80 -11.12 24.75
C LYS A 84 -9.55 -11.93 24.40
N PRO A 85 -9.15 -12.02 23.12
CA PRO A 85 -7.89 -12.67 22.78
C PRO A 85 -6.75 -11.91 23.47
N LYS A 86 -5.78 -12.63 24.04
CA LYS A 86 -4.61 -12.05 24.75
C LYS A 86 -3.82 -11.05 23.89
N SER A 87 -3.98 -11.09 22.57
CA SER A 87 -3.55 -10.03 21.66
C SER A 87 -4.45 -10.00 20.41
N TRP A 88 -4.79 -8.80 19.94
CA TRP A 88 -5.34 -8.56 18.60
C TRP A 88 -4.25 -8.41 17.53
N THR A 89 -2.99 -8.43 17.96
CA THR A 89 -1.80 -8.43 17.10
C THR A 89 -1.37 -9.87 16.81
N ALA A 90 -1.11 -10.15 15.54
CA ALA A 90 -0.54 -11.43 15.10
C ALA A 90 0.76 -11.74 15.86
N PRO A 91 1.06 -13.02 16.16
CA PRO A 91 2.33 -13.40 16.76
C PRO A 91 3.48 -12.96 15.86
N LYS A 92 4.40 -12.20 16.46
CA LYS A 92 5.62 -11.67 15.85
C LYS A 92 6.48 -12.84 15.35
N ALA A 93 6.40 -13.16 14.06
CA ALA A 93 7.29 -14.13 13.44
C ALA A 93 8.69 -13.53 13.29
N ALA A 94 9.64 -14.23 13.92
CA ALA A 94 11.11 -14.19 13.85
C ALA A 94 11.80 -13.02 13.13
N GLU A 95 12.65 -12.34 13.91
CA GLU A 95 13.54 -11.24 13.55
C GLU A 95 14.48 -11.57 12.37
N GLY A 96 14.27 -10.84 11.26
CA GLY A 96 15.34 -10.36 10.39
C GLY A 96 15.37 -8.84 10.54
N GLU A 97 16.51 -8.28 10.92
CA GLU A 97 16.68 -6.90 11.37
C GLU A 97 16.04 -5.81 10.47
N LYS A 98 15.42 -4.84 11.18
CA LYS A 98 15.30 -3.38 10.90
C LYS A 98 13.94 -2.88 10.35
N PRO A 99 13.51 -1.63 10.66
CA PRO A 99 13.81 -0.74 11.80
C PRO A 99 12.57 -0.47 12.67
N ALA A 100 12.81 0.05 13.88
CA ALA A 100 11.80 0.73 14.67
C ALA A 100 11.21 1.92 13.88
N SER A 101 10.01 1.77 13.31
CA SER A 101 9.18 2.91 12.95
C SER A 101 8.22 3.16 14.10
N LYS A 102 8.61 4.05 15.02
CA LYS A 102 7.62 4.97 15.61
C LYS A 102 6.74 5.42 14.44
N ALA A 103 5.43 5.20 14.49
CA ALA A 103 4.55 5.98 13.63
C ALA A 103 4.89 7.45 13.92
N PRO A 104 5.46 8.20 12.97
CA PRO A 104 5.46 9.63 13.11
C PRO A 104 3.98 10.00 13.04
N GLU A 105 3.49 10.76 14.02
CA GLU A 105 2.45 11.74 13.72
C GLU A 105 2.79 12.32 12.34
N ALA A 106 1.79 12.38 11.44
CA ALA A 106 1.95 13.09 10.18
C ALA A 106 2.68 14.40 10.52
N PRO A 107 3.95 14.57 10.11
CA PRO A 107 4.73 15.65 10.65
C PRO A 107 3.99 16.92 10.30
N LYS A 108 3.84 17.82 11.28
CA LYS A 108 3.51 19.24 11.08
C LYS A 108 4.66 19.93 10.32
N GLY A 109 5.13 19.31 9.24
CA GLY A 109 6.05 19.87 8.29
C GLY A 109 5.30 20.84 7.38
N PRO A 110 6.03 21.67 6.63
CA PRO A 110 5.44 22.54 5.62
C PRO A 110 4.52 21.73 4.69
N SER A 111 3.36 22.28 4.36
CA SER A 111 2.44 21.61 3.44
C SER A 111 3.14 21.33 2.11
N VAL A 112 2.69 20.32 1.37
CA VAL A 112 3.22 20.02 0.02
C VAL A 112 3.15 21.26 -0.88
N ALA A 113 2.14 22.11 -0.70
CA ALA A 113 2.02 23.39 -1.38
C ALA A 113 3.13 24.38 -1.00
N ASP A 114 3.52 24.46 0.28
CA ASP A 114 4.62 25.32 0.72
C ASP A 114 5.97 24.80 0.25
N LEU A 115 6.17 23.48 0.27
CA LEU A 115 7.36 22.83 -0.29
C LEU A 115 7.47 23.08 -1.80
N LYS A 116 6.35 23.02 -2.52
CA LYS A 116 6.31 23.36 -3.94
C LYS A 116 6.75 24.82 -4.16
N LYS A 117 6.17 25.77 -3.42
CA LYS A 117 6.55 27.19 -3.51
C LYS A 117 8.05 27.40 -3.23
N LYS A 118 8.61 26.72 -2.21
CA LYS A 118 10.05 26.78 -1.91
C LYS A 118 10.90 26.22 -3.06
N SER A 119 10.52 25.07 -3.61
CA SER A 119 11.18 24.47 -4.76
C SER A 119 11.14 25.39 -5.99
N ASP A 120 9.98 25.99 -6.28
CA ASP A 120 9.81 26.91 -7.41
C ASP A 120 10.65 28.18 -7.23
N ALA A 121 10.69 28.76 -6.02
CA ALA A 121 11.51 29.93 -5.71
C ALA A 121 13.01 29.63 -5.83
N ALA A 122 13.48 28.49 -5.32
CA ALA A 122 14.87 28.08 -5.44
C ALA A 122 15.27 27.82 -6.91
N SER A 123 14.36 27.22 -7.69
CA SER A 123 14.55 27.01 -9.14
C SER A 123 14.62 28.33 -9.90
N ALA A 124 13.76 29.30 -9.56
CA ALA A 124 13.79 30.63 -10.15
C ALA A 124 15.07 31.40 -9.77
N ALA A 125 15.57 31.24 -8.55
CA ALA A 125 16.85 31.81 -8.13
C ALA A 125 18.02 31.21 -8.93
N LEU A 126 18.03 29.88 -9.13
CA LEU A 126 19.00 29.21 -9.97
C LEU A 126 18.90 29.64 -11.44
N ALA A 127 17.70 29.86 -11.98
CA ALA A 127 17.51 30.31 -13.36
C ALA A 127 18.18 31.67 -13.63
N LYS A 128 18.25 32.56 -12.62
CA LYS A 128 18.98 33.84 -12.71
C LYS A 128 20.50 33.66 -12.70
N LYS A 129 21.00 32.56 -12.13
CA LYS A 129 22.44 32.27 -11.97
C LYS A 129 22.71 30.77 -12.18
N PRO A 130 22.54 30.24 -13.41
CA PRO A 130 22.50 28.80 -13.66
C PRO A 130 23.84 28.07 -13.48
N LYS A 131 24.92 28.81 -13.28
CA LYS A 131 26.27 28.27 -13.03
C LYS A 131 26.66 28.28 -11.55
N ASP A 132 25.86 28.90 -10.69
CA ASP A 132 26.16 28.99 -9.26
C ASP A 132 25.92 27.64 -8.59
N ALA A 133 27.01 27.03 -8.12
CA ALA A 133 26.99 25.71 -7.47
C ALA A 133 26.17 25.70 -6.18
N LYS A 134 26.17 26.80 -5.40
CA LYS A 134 25.37 26.90 -4.17
C LYS A 134 23.88 26.96 -4.50
N LEU A 135 23.50 27.71 -5.53
CA LEU A 135 22.11 27.77 -5.96
C LEU A 135 21.64 26.47 -6.60
N LYS A 136 22.53 25.72 -7.28
CA LYS A 136 22.21 24.35 -7.75
C LYS A 136 21.93 23.41 -6.59
N ALA A 137 22.81 23.38 -5.59
CA ALA A 137 22.62 22.54 -4.41
C ALA A 137 21.36 22.93 -3.63
N ALA A 138 21.09 24.23 -3.45
CA ALA A 138 19.89 24.71 -2.78
C ALA A 138 18.61 24.37 -3.55
N ALA A 139 18.60 24.52 -4.88
CA ALA A 139 17.48 24.13 -5.72
C ALA A 139 17.26 22.61 -5.71
N ALA A 140 18.34 21.83 -5.77
CA ALA A 140 18.27 20.37 -5.66
C ALA A 140 17.71 19.93 -4.30
N GLN A 141 18.15 20.55 -3.20
CA GLN A 141 17.63 20.25 -1.86
C GLN A 141 16.15 20.61 -1.73
N ALA A 142 15.74 21.79 -2.19
CA ALA A 142 14.33 22.19 -2.15
C ALA A 142 13.44 21.27 -3.00
N MET A 143 13.92 20.82 -4.16
CA MET A 143 13.23 19.81 -4.98
C MET A 143 13.17 18.45 -4.29
N ALA A 144 14.24 18.04 -3.59
CA ALA A 144 14.27 16.78 -2.86
C ALA A 144 13.25 16.79 -1.70
N GLU A 145 13.19 17.87 -0.93
CA GLU A 145 12.19 18.06 0.13
C GLU A 145 10.76 18.07 -0.41
N TYR A 146 10.52 18.70 -1.57
CA TYR A 146 9.22 18.66 -2.24
C TYR A 146 8.86 17.26 -2.76
N GLY A 147 9.83 16.53 -3.33
CA GLY A 147 9.66 15.13 -3.72
C GLY A 147 9.28 14.24 -2.54
N HIS A 148 10.01 14.38 -1.44
CA HIS A 148 9.73 13.69 -0.18
C HIS A 148 8.33 14.01 0.36
N GLY A 149 7.97 15.31 0.39
CA GLY A 149 6.64 15.75 0.82
C GLY A 149 5.51 15.14 0.00
N GLN A 150 5.68 15.01 -1.33
CA GLN A 150 4.70 14.33 -2.20
C GLN A 150 4.52 12.86 -1.82
N MET A 151 5.57 12.15 -1.40
CA MET A 151 5.47 10.75 -0.96
C MET A 151 4.63 10.60 0.31
N LEU A 152 4.64 11.62 1.17
CA LEU A 152 3.89 11.65 2.42
C LEU A 152 2.47 12.19 2.26
N ASP A 153 2.13 12.77 1.11
CA ASP A 153 0.80 13.31 0.84
C ASP A 153 -0.23 12.18 0.79
N GLN A 154 -1.07 12.11 1.81
CA GLN A 154 -2.15 11.12 1.89
C GLN A 154 -3.41 11.56 1.13
N THR A 155 -3.48 12.81 0.67
CA THR A 155 -4.61 13.31 -0.12
C THR A 155 -4.54 12.83 -1.57
N VAL A 156 -3.34 12.50 -2.05
CA VAL A 156 -3.09 11.96 -3.40
C VAL A 156 -2.92 10.43 -3.32
N PRO A 157 -3.62 9.65 -4.16
CA PRO A 157 -3.47 8.20 -4.17
C PRO A 157 -2.03 7.75 -4.43
N PRO A 158 -1.57 6.62 -3.82
CA PRO A 158 -0.23 6.07 -4.03
C PRO A 158 0.22 5.97 -5.49
N ARG A 159 -0.68 5.54 -6.38
CA ARG A 159 -0.44 5.39 -7.82
C ARG A 159 -0.12 6.69 -8.55
N GLN A 160 -0.42 7.84 -7.93
CA GLN A 160 -0.17 9.16 -8.49
C GLN A 160 0.98 9.85 -7.74
N ARG A 161 0.99 9.77 -6.40
CA ARG A 161 1.99 10.49 -5.59
C ARG A 161 3.42 9.97 -5.79
N TYR A 162 3.62 8.65 -5.92
CA TYR A 162 4.97 8.08 -6.08
C TYR A 162 5.60 8.38 -7.45
N PRO A 163 4.88 8.27 -8.59
CA PRO A 163 5.42 8.74 -9.88
C PRO A 163 5.74 10.24 -9.89
N GLN A 164 4.88 11.07 -9.29
CA GLN A 164 5.09 12.53 -9.21
C GLN A 164 6.32 12.87 -8.36
N ALA A 165 6.45 12.23 -7.20
CA ALA A 165 7.62 12.34 -6.34
C ALA A 165 8.90 11.91 -7.09
N LEU A 166 8.88 10.74 -7.73
CA LEU A 166 10.02 10.20 -8.49
C LEU A 166 10.50 11.17 -9.58
N ALA A 167 9.57 11.76 -10.33
CA ALA A 167 9.89 12.75 -11.35
C ALA A 167 10.57 14.00 -10.75
N THR A 168 10.13 14.45 -9.59
CA THR A 168 10.72 15.60 -8.89
C THR A 168 12.11 15.26 -8.33
N LEU A 169 12.25 14.10 -7.68
CA LEU A 169 13.52 13.65 -7.11
C LEU A 169 14.58 13.42 -8.19
N ARG A 170 14.19 12.94 -9.37
CA ARG A 170 15.10 12.83 -10.53
C ARG A 170 15.60 14.19 -11.01
N LYS A 171 14.77 15.23 -10.98
CA LYS A 171 15.20 16.61 -11.25
C LYS A 171 16.18 17.10 -10.19
N ALA A 172 15.93 16.80 -8.91
CA ALA A 172 16.87 17.10 -7.83
C ALA A 172 18.23 16.42 -8.05
N LYS A 173 18.23 15.11 -8.36
CA LYS A 173 19.45 14.34 -8.69
C LYS A 173 20.20 14.89 -9.91
N ALA A 174 19.49 15.41 -10.91
CA ALA A 174 20.12 16.03 -12.08
C ALA A 174 20.84 17.34 -11.74
N LEU A 175 20.34 18.10 -10.77
CA LEU A 175 20.95 19.35 -10.30
C LEU A 175 22.10 19.10 -9.30
N ASP A 176 21.92 18.13 -8.41
CA ASP A 176 22.93 17.67 -7.46
C ASP A 176 22.92 16.12 -7.36
N PRO A 177 23.83 15.45 -8.08
CA PRO A 177 23.93 13.99 -8.07
C PRO A 177 24.29 13.39 -6.71
N LYS A 178 24.76 14.20 -5.75
CA LYS A 178 25.16 13.77 -4.40
C LYS A 178 24.09 14.05 -3.35
N ASN A 179 22.93 14.58 -3.74
CA ASN A 179 21.85 14.86 -2.81
C ASN A 179 21.32 13.56 -2.19
N LYS A 180 21.70 13.32 -0.93
CA LYS A 180 21.39 12.06 -0.23
C LYS A 180 19.88 11.82 -0.09
N VAL A 181 19.10 12.86 0.17
CA VAL A 181 17.63 12.76 0.29
C VAL A 181 17.02 12.27 -1.02
N ALA A 182 17.40 12.89 -2.14
CA ALA A 182 16.92 12.49 -3.45
C ALA A 182 17.32 11.04 -3.81
N LEU A 183 18.58 10.66 -3.53
CA LEU A 183 19.07 9.31 -3.82
C LEU A 183 18.35 8.24 -3.00
N ASP A 184 18.17 8.48 -1.70
CA ASP A 184 17.51 7.54 -0.79
C ASP A 184 16.03 7.35 -1.18
N ASP A 185 15.32 8.45 -1.46
CA ASP A 185 13.90 8.40 -1.81
C ASP A 185 13.66 7.81 -3.21
N ILE A 186 14.51 8.12 -4.21
CA ILE A 186 14.46 7.46 -5.53
C ILE A 186 14.61 5.96 -5.35
N LYS A 187 15.63 5.53 -4.59
CA LYS A 187 15.88 4.11 -4.35
C LYS A 187 14.69 3.45 -3.65
N ALA A 188 14.14 4.09 -2.62
CA ALA A 188 12.97 3.57 -1.90
C ALA A 188 11.76 3.37 -2.84
N ILE A 189 11.50 4.33 -3.73
CA ILE A 189 10.42 4.20 -4.72
C ILE A 189 10.74 3.09 -5.72
N GLU A 190 11.93 3.07 -6.32
CA GLU A 190 12.32 2.09 -7.34
C GLU A 190 12.32 0.64 -6.80
N ASP A 191 12.82 0.43 -5.58
CA ASP A 191 12.77 -0.87 -4.89
C ASP A 191 11.31 -1.30 -4.62
N ALA A 192 10.43 -0.37 -4.24
CA ALA A 192 9.00 -0.64 -4.06
C ALA A 192 8.33 -1.07 -5.37
N TYR A 193 8.59 -0.38 -6.48
CA TYR A 193 8.07 -0.78 -7.80
C TYR A 193 8.59 -2.16 -8.23
N THR A 194 9.87 -2.41 -8.02
CA THR A 194 10.51 -3.68 -8.35
C THR A 194 9.93 -4.84 -7.54
N SER A 195 9.75 -4.67 -6.22
CA SER A 195 9.15 -5.69 -5.34
C SER A 195 7.68 -5.98 -5.66
N MET A 196 6.95 -5.01 -6.22
CA MET A 196 5.59 -5.20 -6.72
C MET A 196 5.54 -5.82 -8.13
N GLY A 197 6.68 -6.10 -8.76
CA GLY A 197 6.75 -6.57 -10.14
C GLY A 197 6.23 -5.54 -11.16
N MET A 198 6.20 -4.26 -10.78
CA MET A 198 5.70 -3.19 -11.62
C MET A 198 6.84 -2.46 -12.34
N PRO A 199 6.58 -1.93 -13.56
CA PRO A 199 7.57 -1.12 -14.25
C PRO A 199 7.81 0.19 -13.49
N ILE A 200 9.08 0.58 -13.38
CA ILE A 200 9.47 1.86 -12.79
C ILE A 200 8.97 3.00 -13.71
N PRO A 201 8.16 3.95 -13.19
CA PRO A 201 7.70 5.10 -13.96
C PRO A 201 8.90 5.92 -14.48
N LYS A 202 8.78 6.49 -15.68
CA LYS A 202 9.81 7.34 -16.29
C LYS A 202 9.63 8.80 -15.91
#